data_AF-A0A2A8BGD7-F1
#
_entry.id   AF-A0A2A8BGD7-F1
#
_cell.length_a   1.000
_cell.length_b   1.000
_cell.length_c   1.000
_cell.angle_alpha   90.00
_cell.angle_beta   90.00
_cell.angle_gamma   90.00
#
_symmetry.space_group_name_H-M   'P 1'
#
loop_
_entity.id
_entity.type
_entity.pdbx_description
1 polymer ?
#
loop_
_entity_poly.entity_id
_entity_poly.type
_entity_poly.pdbx_seq_one_letter_code
_entity_poly.pdbx_strand_id
1 'polypeptide(L)' 'LYELQKNKIDPIGLSLYARAFQYNEWKKLKGDWLQALAEAKITVKTHVKIKDTGTIRN' A
#
# COMPACT_ATOMS: atom_id res chain seq x y z
N LEU A 1 5.57 2.08 -4.66
CA LEU A 1 4.16 1.93 -5.12
C LEU A 1 4.01 2.24 -6.60
N TYR A 2 4.66 3.29 -7.13
CA TYR A 2 4.63 3.61 -8.57
C TYR A 2 4.90 2.40 -9.48
N GLU A 3 5.96 1.61 -9.23
CA GLU A 3 6.25 0.41 -10.03
C GLU A 3 5.14 -0.66 -9.95
N LEU A 4 4.44 -0.77 -8.83
CA LEU A 4 3.31 -1.70 -8.70
C LEU A 4 2.15 -1.26 -9.61
N GLN A 5 1.87 0.05 -9.61
CA GLN A 5 0.81 0.65 -10.41
C GLN A 5 1.13 0.60 -11.91
N LYS A 6 2.36 0.96 -12.29
CA LYS A 6 2.85 0.95 -13.68
C LYS A 6 2.81 -0.45 -14.28
N ASN A 7 3.28 -1.45 -13.54
CA ASN A 7 3.33 -2.83 -14.01
C ASN A 7 2.02 -3.60 -13.78
N LYS A 8 1.01 -2.95 -13.16
CA LYS A 8 -0.29 -3.54 -12.79
C LYS A 8 -0.12 -4.84 -12.01
N ILE A 9 0.70 -4.81 -10.96
CA ILE A 9 0.98 -5.96 -10.08
C ILE A 9 0.72 -5.60 -8.62
N ASP A 10 0.38 -6.61 -7.81
CA ASP A 10 0.19 -6.48 -6.36
C ASP A 10 1.02 -7.52 -5.58
N PRO A 11 2.36 -7.40 -5.57
CA PRO A 11 3.24 -8.36 -4.91
C PRO A 11 3.20 -8.29 -3.37
N ILE A 12 2.66 -7.20 -2.81
CA ILE A 12 2.60 -6.96 -1.36
C ILE A 12 1.21 -7.22 -0.76
N GLY A 13 0.24 -7.66 -1.59
CA GLY A 13 -1.07 -8.12 -1.12
C GLY A 13 -2.01 -7.01 -0.65
N LEU A 14 -2.00 -5.84 -1.30
CA LEU A 14 -2.96 -4.76 -0.99
C LEU A 14 -4.42 -5.20 -1.20
N SER A 15 -4.70 -6.12 -2.12
CA SER A 15 -6.04 -6.69 -2.33
C SER A 15 -6.58 -7.39 -1.09
N LEU A 16 -5.70 -8.10 -0.37
CA LEU A 16 -6.04 -8.82 0.84
C LEU A 16 -6.39 -7.84 1.96
N TYR A 17 -5.60 -6.77 2.08
CA TYR A 17 -5.87 -5.70 3.03
C TYR A 17 -7.20 -4.98 2.72
N ALA A 18 -7.43 -4.60 1.47
CA ALA A 18 -8.68 -3.99 1.03
C ALA A 18 -9.89 -4.91 1.30
N ARG A 19 -9.76 -6.21 1.06
CA ARG A 19 -10.80 -7.19 1.40
C ARG A 19 -11.11 -7.22 2.89
N ALA A 20 -10.09 -7.15 3.74
CA ALA A 20 -10.27 -7.24 5.20
C ALA A 20 -10.92 -5.98 5.79
N PHE A 21 -10.55 -4.79 5.31
CA PHE A 21 -10.96 -3.52 5.92
C PHE A 21 -12.04 -2.77 5.13
N GLN A 22 -12.21 -3.06 3.84
CA GLN A 22 -13.09 -2.34 2.91
C GLN A 22 -13.86 -3.34 2.01
N TYR A 23 -14.36 -4.42 2.60
CA TYR A 23 -14.93 -5.56 1.89
C TYR A 23 -15.98 -5.18 0.83
N ASN A 24 -16.91 -4.28 1.16
CA ASN A 24 -18.00 -3.90 0.26
C ASN A 24 -17.49 -3.23 -1.03
N GLU A 25 -16.51 -2.33 -0.90
CA GLU A 25 -15.90 -1.66 -2.06
C GLU A 25 -14.95 -2.58 -2.81
N TRP A 26 -14.15 -3.36 -2.08
CA TRP A 26 -13.29 -4.38 -2.67
C TRP A 26 -14.09 -5.40 -3.50
N LYS A 27 -15.26 -5.84 -3.03
CA LYS A 27 -16.10 -6.83 -3.72
C LYS A 27 -16.56 -6.34 -5.10
N LYS A 28 -16.77 -5.02 -5.27
CA LYS A 28 -17.15 -4.41 -6.57
C LYS A 28 -15.98 -4.42 -7.56
N LEU A 29 -14.75 -4.28 -7.06
CA LEU A 29 -13.54 -4.09 -7.86
C LEU A 29 -12.66 -5.36 -7.98
N LYS A 30 -12.99 -6.44 -7.26
CA LYS A 30 -12.15 -7.65 -7.16
C LYS A 30 -11.78 -8.28 -8.51
N GLY A 31 -12.64 -8.15 -9.53
CA GLY A 31 -12.41 -8.69 -10.87
C GLY A 31 -11.31 -7.94 -11.63
N ASP A 32 -11.26 -6.62 -11.44
CA ASP A 32 -10.32 -5.71 -12.10
C ASP A 32 -9.37 -5.05 -11.09
N TRP A 33 -9.03 -5.77 -10.01
CA TRP A 33 -8.27 -5.21 -8.88
C TRP A 33 -6.97 -4.53 -9.31
N LEU A 34 -6.22 -5.15 -10.22
CA LEU A 34 -4.93 -4.61 -10.68
C LEU A 34 -5.08 -3.32 -11.48
N GLN A 35 -6.18 -3.16 -12.22
CA GLN A 35 -6.50 -1.92 -12.92
C GLN A 35 -6.91 -0.84 -11.93
N ALA A 36 -7.79 -1.16 -10.97
CA ALA A 36 -8.19 -0.24 -9.91
C ALA A 36 -6.98 0.24 -9.07
N LEU A 37 -6.04 -0.65 -8.77
CA LEU A 37 -4.80 -0.30 -8.08
C LEU A 37 -3.89 0.61 -8.93
N ALA A 38 -3.82 0.36 -10.23
CA ALA A 38 -3.01 1.17 -11.15
C ALA A 38 -3.49 2.63 -11.22
N GLU A 39 -4.80 2.87 -11.13
CA GLU A 39 -5.41 4.20 -11.18
C GLU A 39 -5.54 4.88 -9.80
N ALA A 40 -5.35 4.12 -8.72
CA ALA A 40 -5.55 4.62 -7.37
C ALA A 40 -4.58 5.76 -7.00
N LYS A 41 -5.11 6.81 -6.36
CA LYS A 41 -4.27 7.81 -5.68
C LYS A 41 -3.85 7.27 -4.31
N ILE A 42 -2.60 6.85 -4.17
CA ILE A 42 -2.08 6.31 -2.91
C ILE A 42 -1.33 7.38 -2.12
N THR A 43 -1.75 7.63 -0.88
CA THR A 43 -1.07 8.54 0.05
C THR A 43 -0.58 7.75 1.24
N VAL A 44 0.74 7.78 1.49
CA VAL A 44 1.37 7.08 2.62
C VAL A 44 1.67 8.09 3.72
N LYS A 45 1.17 7.82 4.93
CA LYS A 45 1.52 8.60 6.13
C LYS A 45 2.34 7.71 7.04
N THR A 46 3.60 8.08 7.26
CA THR A 46 4.50 7.37 8.16
C THR A 46 4.56 8.09 9.50
N HIS A 47 4.59 7.33 10.59
CA HIS A 47 4.91 7.84 11.92
C HIS A 47 6.11 7.05 12.43
N VAL A 48 7.30 7.66 12.38
CA VAL A 48 8.55 7.03 12.80
C VAL A 48 8.98 7.65 14.12
N LYS A 49 9.31 6.81 15.09
CA LYS A 49 9.98 7.21 16.33
C LYS A 49 11.38 6.62 16.36
N ILE A 50 12.39 7.48 16.36
CA ILE A 50 13.78 7.08 16.57
C ILE A 50 13.97 6.96 18.08
N LYS A 51 14.29 5.76 18.56
CA LYS A 51 14.45 5.48 20.00
C LYS A 51 15.88 5.66 20.50
N ASP A 52 16.86 5.53 19.61
CA ASP A 52 18.29 5.64 19.94
C ASP A 52 19.06 5.91 18.63
N THR A 53 20.09 6.75 18.71
CA THR A 53 21.02 7.06 17.61
C THR A 53 22.45 6.62 17.91
N GLY A 54 22.68 5.91 19.03
CA GLY A 54 24.00 5.53 19.52
C GLY A 54 24.79 6.70 20.12
N THR A 55 26.05 6.45 20.48
CA THR A 55 26.97 7.49 20.99
C THR A 55 27.58 8.27 19.84
N ILE A 56 27.19 9.53 19.67
CA ILE A 56 27.91 10.47 18.81
C ILE A 56 29.20 10.85 19.57
N ARG A 57 30.37 10.36 19.14
CA ARG A 57 31.67 10.88 19.61
C ARG A 57 32.05 12.06 18.71
N ASN A 58 32.08 13.25 19.29
CA ASN A 58 32.71 14.45 18.71
C ASN A 58 34.24 14.33 18.72
#